data_AF-A0A972EH74-F1
#
_entry.id   AF-A0A972EH74-F1
#
_cell.length_a   1.000
_cell.length_b   1.000
_cell.length_c   1.000
_cell.angle_alpha   90.00
_cell.angle_beta   90.00
_cell.angle_gamma   90.00
#
_symmetry.space_group_name_H-M   'P 1'
#
loop_
_entity.id
_entity.type
_entity.pdbx_description
1 polymer ?
#
loop_
_entity_poly.entity_id
_entity_poly.type
_entity_poly.pdbx_seq_one_letter_code
_entity_poly.pdbx_strand_id
1 'polypeptide(L)'
;MMAVTLGNDVDAKIRYYERKSITRALILDACATAAVEEICDRICDELGKTVNKENKTLTSRYSPGYGDLPIHIQNDFLSVLGAQKAIGLTANSHSILIPRKSVTAIVGVVEEHRGDLRSPANHEGDESYLKNRRGDLRPPNGDTKNLLSSEDNTCLSCKNYSTCMYRREGGRCGGYRKA
;
A
#
# COMPACT_ATOMS: atom_id res chain seq x y z
N MET A 1 -1.46 17.53 0.97
CA MET A 1 -0.15 16.87 1.21
C MET A 1 -0.07 16.49 2.67
N MET A 2 0.57 15.38 3.00
CA MET A 2 0.70 14.90 4.38
C MET A 2 2.11 14.41 4.69
N ALA A 3 2.52 14.56 5.94
CA ALA A 3 3.73 14.01 6.51
C ALA A 3 3.42 13.43 7.89
N VAL A 4 3.82 12.19 8.13
CA VAL A 4 3.54 11.45 9.36
C VAL A 4 4.84 10.80 9.83
N THR A 5 5.08 10.83 11.14
CA THR A 5 6.22 10.15 11.75
C THR A 5 5.84 9.60 13.13
N LEU A 6 6.42 8.45 13.50
CA LEU A 6 6.33 7.94 14.88
C LEU A 6 7.38 8.55 15.81
N GLY A 7 8.27 9.40 15.29
CA GLY A 7 9.29 10.07 16.06
C GLY A 7 10.58 9.26 16.24
N ASN A 8 11.62 9.95 16.74
CA ASN A 8 12.96 9.39 16.91
C ASN A 8 13.05 8.28 17.96
N ASP A 9 12.16 8.29 18.95
CA ASP A 9 12.20 7.34 20.07
C ASP A 9 11.91 5.90 19.62
N VAL A 10 11.01 5.72 18.66
CA VAL A 10 10.69 4.41 18.08
C VAL A 10 11.90 3.86 17.34
N ASP A 11 12.50 4.67 16.48
CA ASP A 11 13.75 4.36 15.78
C ASP A 11 14.90 4.02 16.74
N ALA A 12 15.05 4.79 17.82
CA ALA A 12 16.07 4.55 18.84
C ALA A 12 15.84 3.21 19.57
N LYS A 13 14.58 2.88 19.86
CA LYS A 13 14.21 1.62 20.52
C LYS A 13 14.41 0.41 19.60
N ILE A 14 14.13 0.54 18.30
CA ILE A 14 14.44 -0.49 17.30
C ILE A 14 15.97 -0.73 17.27
N ARG A 15 16.77 0.33 17.12
CA ARG A 15 18.25 0.25 17.15
C ARG A 15 18.82 -0.35 18.44
N TYR A 16 18.17 -0.08 19.57
CA TYR A 16 18.54 -0.70 20.83
C TYR A 16 18.32 -2.23 20.80
N TYR A 17 17.18 -2.68 20.28
CA TYR A 17 16.90 -4.11 20.17
C TYR A 17 17.74 -4.79 19.08
N GLU A 18 18.14 -4.12 18.01
CA GLU A 18 19.03 -4.69 16.98
C GLU A 18 20.33 -5.22 17.60
N ARG A 19 20.85 -4.55 18.64
CA ARG A 19 22.05 -4.96 19.37
C ARG A 19 21.82 -6.03 20.43
N LYS A 20 20.58 -6.21 20.91
CA LYS A 20 20.26 -7.14 22.00
C LYS A 20 19.55 -8.42 21.54
N SER A 21 18.63 -8.30 20.58
CA SER A 21 17.82 -9.38 20.04
C SER A 21 17.22 -8.96 18.71
N ILE A 22 17.76 -9.50 17.63
CA ILE A 22 17.30 -9.23 16.26
C ILE A 22 15.81 -9.55 16.10
N THR A 23 15.33 -10.64 16.73
CA THR A 23 13.90 -11.01 16.69
C THR A 23 13.00 -9.92 17.29
N ARG A 24 13.37 -9.36 18.44
CA ARG A 24 12.59 -8.26 19.05
C ARG A 24 12.64 -6.99 18.21
N ALA A 25 13.80 -6.70 17.62
CA ALA A 25 13.95 -5.56 16.72
C ALA A 25 13.03 -5.68 15.52
N LEU A 26 13.02 -6.85 14.86
CA LEU A 26 12.18 -7.13 13.70
C LEU A 26 10.68 -7.02 14.03
N ILE A 27 10.26 -7.59 15.16
CA ILE A 27 8.86 -7.48 15.61
C ILE A 27 8.49 -6.02 15.87
N LEU A 28 9.33 -5.28 16.59
CA LEU A 28 9.07 -3.86 16.87
C LEU A 28 9.05 -3.02 15.60
N ASP A 29 9.96 -3.28 14.67
CA ASP A 29 10.05 -2.61 13.37
C ASP A 29 8.78 -2.85 12.53
N ALA A 30 8.30 -4.08 12.48
CA ALA A 30 7.05 -4.45 11.82
C ALA A 30 5.83 -3.77 12.47
N CYS A 31 5.75 -3.78 13.80
CA CYS A 31 4.69 -3.08 14.54
C CYS A 31 4.73 -1.57 14.27
N ALA A 32 5.91 -0.97 14.23
CA ALA A 32 6.07 0.46 13.92
C ALA A 32 5.63 0.78 12.48
N THR A 33 5.97 -0.08 11.50
CA THR A 33 5.47 0.08 10.12
C THR A 33 3.95 0.00 10.07
N ALA A 34 3.34 -0.99 10.73
CA ALA A 34 1.88 -1.09 10.77
C ALA A 34 1.22 0.12 11.46
N ALA A 35 1.84 0.63 12.53
CA ALA A 35 1.32 1.78 13.26
C ALA A 35 1.37 3.08 12.44
N VAL A 36 2.44 3.34 11.68
CA VAL A 36 2.52 4.55 10.86
C VAL A 36 1.50 4.52 9.71
N GLU A 37 1.27 3.36 9.09
CA GLU A 37 0.24 3.20 8.05
C GLU A 37 -1.17 3.42 8.60
N GLU A 38 -1.49 2.84 9.75
CA GLU A 38 -2.78 3.03 10.41
C GLU A 38 -3.05 4.52 10.75
N ILE A 39 -2.03 5.26 11.17
CA ILE A 39 -2.15 6.71 11.38
C ILE A 39 -2.43 7.43 10.05
N CYS A 40 -1.75 7.01 8.98
CA CYS A 40 -1.99 7.59 7.65
C CYS A 40 -3.41 7.31 7.16
N ASP A 41 -3.94 6.10 7.40
CA ASP A 41 -5.31 5.73 7.03
C ASP A 41 -6.32 6.59 7.79
N ARG A 42 -6.17 6.74 9.11
CA ARG A 42 -7.03 7.60 9.93
C ARG A 42 -7.04 9.06 9.47
N ILE A 43 -5.88 9.62 9.15
CA ILE A 43 -5.78 10.98 8.62
C ILE A 43 -6.53 11.10 7.29
N CYS A 44 -6.37 10.13 6.39
CA CYS A 44 -7.11 10.12 5.12
C CYS A 44 -8.61 9.97 5.34
N ASP A 45 -9.06 9.15 6.27
CA ASP A 45 -10.48 8.96 6.58
C ASP A 45 -11.12 10.23 7.14
N GLU A 46 -10.43 10.92 8.05
CA GLU A 46 -10.88 12.20 8.61
C GLU A 46 -10.95 13.31 7.54
N LEU A 47 -9.93 13.38 6.67
CA LEU A 47 -9.93 14.30 5.54
C LEU A 47 -11.04 13.95 4.53
N GLY A 48 -11.27 12.66 4.28
CA GLY A 48 -12.31 12.17 3.38
C GLY A 48 -13.69 12.57 3.87
N LYS A 49 -13.96 12.41 5.17
CA LYS A 49 -15.22 12.87 5.80
C LYS A 49 -15.43 14.37 5.67
N THR A 50 -14.36 15.16 5.66
CA THR A 50 -14.43 16.62 5.49
C THR A 50 -14.73 16.99 4.04
N VAL A 51 -14.02 16.38 3.10
CA VAL A 51 -14.09 16.66 1.66
C VAL A 51 -15.38 16.12 1.03
N ASN A 52 -15.92 15.00 1.53
CA ASN A 52 -17.22 14.46 1.11
C ASN A 52 -18.39 15.42 1.37
N LYS A 53 -18.29 16.32 2.37
CA LYS A 53 -19.31 17.36 2.60
C LYS A 53 -19.40 18.36 1.45
N GLU A 54 -18.37 18.44 0.62
CA GLU A 54 -18.29 19.30 -0.56
C GLU A 54 -18.55 18.53 -1.87
N ASN A 55 -19.08 17.29 -1.83
CA ASN A 55 -19.25 16.38 -2.99
C ASN A 55 -17.94 16.08 -3.74
N LYS A 56 -16.83 16.03 -3.01
CA LYS A 56 -15.51 15.68 -3.52
C LYS A 56 -15.04 14.39 -2.85
N THR A 57 -14.11 13.70 -3.47
CA THR A 57 -13.48 12.48 -2.95
C THR A 57 -11.97 12.59 -2.92
N LEU A 58 -11.33 11.75 -2.10
CA LEU A 58 -9.87 11.66 -2.04
C LEU A 58 -9.34 10.58 -2.97
N THR A 59 -8.22 10.86 -3.63
CA THR A 59 -7.45 9.84 -4.33
C THR A 59 -6.64 8.99 -3.34
N SER A 60 -6.11 7.85 -3.82
CA SER A 60 -5.08 7.11 -3.07
C SER A 60 -3.85 7.98 -2.76
N ARG A 61 -3.14 7.64 -1.69
CA ARG A 61 -1.86 8.26 -1.30
C ARG A 61 -0.81 8.01 -2.38
N TYR A 62 -0.12 9.07 -2.81
CA TYR A 62 1.00 8.98 -3.74
C TYR A 62 2.27 9.59 -3.16
N SER A 63 3.25 8.73 -2.89
CA SER A 63 4.45 9.07 -2.11
C SER A 63 5.69 9.16 -3.00
N PRO A 64 6.64 10.07 -2.75
CA PRO A 64 7.89 10.14 -3.51
C PRO A 64 8.65 8.81 -3.48
N GLY A 65 9.19 8.41 -4.63
CA GLY A 65 9.87 7.12 -4.83
C GLY A 65 8.97 5.99 -5.33
N TYR A 66 7.66 6.21 -5.48
CA TYR A 66 6.75 5.28 -6.15
C TYR A 66 6.39 5.77 -7.55
N GLY A 67 6.29 4.85 -8.51
CA GLY A 67 5.83 5.15 -9.87
C GLY A 67 6.73 6.14 -10.60
N ASP A 68 6.12 7.21 -11.11
CA ASP A 68 6.79 8.33 -11.80
C ASP A 68 7.17 9.49 -10.87
N LEU A 69 6.88 9.40 -9.56
CA LEU A 69 7.19 10.47 -8.61
C LEU A 69 8.63 10.35 -8.09
N PRO A 70 9.54 11.25 -8.46
CA PRO A 70 10.96 11.09 -8.14
C PRO A 70 11.24 11.23 -6.65
N ILE A 71 12.11 10.39 -6.10
CA ILE A 71 12.45 10.42 -4.66
C ILE A 71 13.15 11.72 -4.22
N HIS A 72 13.85 12.43 -5.13
CA HIS A 72 14.63 13.62 -4.77
C HIS A 72 13.77 14.82 -4.36
N ILE A 73 12.47 14.83 -4.70
CA ILE A 73 11.55 15.91 -4.32
C ILE A 73 11.21 15.90 -2.81
N GLN A 74 11.66 14.88 -2.08
CA GLN A 74 11.37 14.68 -0.66
C GLN A 74 11.68 15.91 0.19
N ASN A 75 12.82 16.58 -0.05
CA ASN A 75 13.21 17.77 0.71
C ASN A 75 12.29 18.95 0.44
N ASP A 76 11.87 19.15 -0.82
CA ASP A 76 10.92 20.19 -1.19
C ASP A 76 9.55 19.90 -0.57
N PHE A 77 9.14 18.63 -0.57
CA PHE A 77 7.90 18.17 0.05
C PHE A 77 7.82 18.54 1.55
N LEU A 78 8.89 18.25 2.29
CA LEU A 78 9.00 18.58 3.71
C LEU A 78 9.06 20.10 3.95
N SER A 79 9.70 20.83 3.04
CA SER A 79 9.83 22.29 3.12
C SER A 79 8.47 22.98 2.95
N VAL A 80 7.67 22.57 1.96
CA VAL A 80 6.33 23.12 1.74
C VAL A 80 5.39 22.80 2.91
N LEU A 81 5.51 21.60 3.50
CA LEU A 81 4.73 21.22 4.68
C LEU A 81 5.22 21.86 5.98
N GLY A 82 6.42 22.48 5.99
CA GLY A 82 7.06 22.93 7.24
C GLY A 82 7.34 21.78 8.22
N ALA A 83 7.47 20.55 7.73
CA ALA A 83 7.44 19.33 8.54
C ALA A 83 8.59 19.24 9.55
N GLN A 84 9.76 19.79 9.22
CA GLN A 84 10.90 19.84 10.14
C GLN A 84 10.57 20.64 11.42
N LYS A 85 9.88 21.77 11.28
CA LYS A 85 9.52 22.62 12.43
C LYS A 85 8.32 22.06 13.20
N ALA A 86 7.34 21.49 12.48
CA ALA A 86 6.10 21.01 13.08
C ALA A 86 6.25 19.67 13.80
N ILE A 87 6.93 18.70 13.17
CA ILE A 87 6.99 17.31 13.63
C ILE A 87 8.42 16.75 13.70
N GLY A 88 9.45 17.57 13.43
CA GLY A 88 10.84 17.13 13.45
C GLY A 88 11.24 16.19 12.31
N LEU A 89 10.42 16.07 11.26
CA LEU A 89 10.70 15.19 10.13
C LEU A 89 11.61 15.87 9.11
N THR A 90 12.71 15.21 8.77
CA THR A 90 13.72 15.68 7.81
C THR A 90 14.02 14.60 6.78
N ALA A 91 14.71 14.95 5.70
CA ALA A 91 15.29 13.98 4.77
C ALA A 91 16.80 14.23 4.65
N ASN A 92 17.57 13.16 4.47
CA ASN A 92 19.02 13.26 4.26
C ASN A 92 19.36 13.55 2.79
N SER A 93 20.66 13.61 2.46
CA SER A 93 21.16 13.84 1.10
C SER A 93 20.72 12.78 0.08
N HIS A 94 20.30 11.59 0.54
CA HIS A 94 19.78 10.51 -0.28
C HIS A 94 18.25 10.45 -0.27
N SER A 95 17.59 11.51 0.22
CA SER A 95 16.13 11.64 0.32
C SER A 95 15.46 10.57 1.20
N ILE A 96 16.21 9.99 2.13
CA ILE A 96 15.67 9.08 3.15
C ILE A 96 15.16 9.91 4.32
N LEU A 97 13.94 9.63 4.75
CA LEU A 97 13.30 10.26 5.90
C LEU A 97 13.98 9.91 7.22
N ILE A 98 14.10 10.93 8.08
CA ILE A 98 14.62 10.83 9.44
C ILE A 98 13.63 11.59 10.34
N PRO A 99 12.89 10.90 11.24
CA PRO A 99 12.95 9.46 11.57
C PRO A 99 12.55 8.52 10.42
N ARG A 100 12.99 7.24 10.45
CA ARG A 100 12.75 6.26 9.38
C ARG A 100 11.32 5.74 9.34
N LYS A 101 10.64 5.63 10.49
CA LYS A 101 9.22 5.24 10.56
C LYS A 101 8.32 6.44 10.29
N SER A 102 8.33 6.84 9.03
CA SER A 102 7.66 8.04 8.54
C SER A 102 7.11 7.82 7.13
N VAL A 103 6.05 8.55 6.81
CA VAL A 103 5.39 8.54 5.51
C VAL A 103 5.17 9.98 5.06
N THR A 104 5.40 10.25 3.78
CA THR A 104 5.00 11.50 3.12
C THR A 104 4.24 11.18 1.86
N ALA A 105 3.09 11.81 1.67
CA ALA A 105 2.25 11.52 0.51
C ALA A 105 1.47 12.74 0.02
N ILE A 106 1.22 12.75 -1.27
CA ILE A 106 0.22 13.57 -1.92
C ILE A 106 -1.11 12.82 -1.84
N VAL A 107 -2.17 13.53 -1.52
CA VAL A 107 -3.55 13.04 -1.59
C VAL A 107 -4.30 14.08 -2.41
N GLY A 108 -4.81 13.66 -3.56
CA GLY A 108 -5.59 14.51 -4.46
C GLY A 108 -7.02 14.63 -3.98
N VAL A 109 -7.62 15.80 -4.21
CA VAL A 109 -9.05 16.03 -4.02
C VAL A 109 -9.65 16.14 -5.41
N VAL A 110 -10.61 15.28 -5.73
CA VAL A 110 -11.29 15.24 -7.04
C VAL A 110 -12.79 15.40 -6.85
N GLU A 111 -13.45 16.04 -7.81
CA GLU A 111 -14.92 16.07 -7.83
C GLU A 111 -15.47 14.65 -7.94
N GLU A 112 -16.59 14.38 -7.27
CA GLU A 112 -17.25 13.09 -7.37
C GLU A 112 -17.94 12.97 -8.75
N HIS A 113 -17.18 12.58 -9.78
CA HIS A 113 -17.74 12.17 -11.06
C HIS A 113 -18.28 10.75 -10.94
N ARG A 114 -19.61 10.63 -11.04
CA ARG A 114 -20.36 9.37 -11.17
C ARG A 114 -19.89 8.63 -12.43
N GLY A 115 -18.82 7.88 -12.33
CA GLY A 115 -18.27 7.06 -13.41
C GLY A 115 -16.76 7.15 -13.46
N ASP A 116 -16.12 5.99 -13.24
CA ASP A 116 -14.70 5.73 -13.52
C ASP A 116 -13.67 6.40 -12.59
N LEU A 117 -13.50 5.80 -11.42
CA LEU A 117 -12.28 5.09 -11.00
C LEU A 117 -12.43 4.77 -9.50
N ARG A 118 -12.42 3.47 -9.20
CA ARG A 118 -12.50 2.82 -7.87
C ARG A 118 -12.00 3.71 -6.72
N SER A 119 -12.93 4.30 -5.98
CA SER A 119 -12.66 4.96 -4.71
C SER A 119 -12.62 3.89 -3.59
N PRO A 120 -11.51 3.73 -2.84
CA PRO A 120 -11.45 2.80 -1.71
C PRO A 120 -12.13 3.32 -0.44
N ALA A 121 -12.69 4.54 -0.45
CA ALA A 121 -13.18 5.21 0.77
C ALA A 121 -14.58 4.77 1.24
N ASN A 122 -15.23 3.82 0.58
CA ASN A 122 -16.57 3.34 0.96
C ASN A 122 -16.55 1.85 1.36
N HIS A 123 -15.90 1.53 2.48
CA HIS A 123 -16.12 0.24 3.16
C HIS A 123 -16.18 0.42 4.69
N GLU A 124 -17.07 1.29 5.17
CA GLU A 124 -17.67 1.07 6.50
C GLU A 124 -18.68 -0.08 6.35
N GLY A 125 -18.25 -1.33 6.59
CA GLY A 125 -19.17 -2.46 6.80
C GLY A 125 -18.82 -3.84 6.21
N ASP A 126 -17.71 -4.03 5.50
CA ASP A 126 -17.42 -5.34 4.88
C ASP A 126 -16.57 -6.25 5.77
N GLU A 127 -17.21 -7.28 6.32
CA GLU A 127 -16.64 -8.37 7.13
C GLU A 127 -15.54 -9.20 6.38
N SER A 128 -15.33 -8.92 5.09
CA SER A 128 -14.37 -9.58 4.20
C SER A 128 -12.92 -9.12 4.40
N TYR A 129 -12.69 -7.87 4.84
CA TYR A 129 -11.34 -7.34 5.08
C TYR A 129 -10.70 -7.86 6.36
N LEU A 130 -11.49 -8.13 7.41
CA LEU A 130 -11.01 -8.69 8.69
C LEU A 130 -10.67 -10.18 8.59
N LYS A 131 -11.29 -10.92 7.66
CA LYS A 131 -11.00 -12.35 7.44
C LYS A 131 -9.62 -12.60 6.81
N ASN A 132 -9.08 -11.62 6.08
CA ASN A 132 -7.75 -11.76 5.45
C ASN A 132 -6.55 -11.53 6.38
N ARG A 133 -6.73 -11.08 7.64
CA ARG A 133 -5.61 -10.94 8.60
C ARG A 133 -5.35 -12.18 9.48
N ARG A 134 -6.21 -13.20 9.48
CA ARG A 134 -6.03 -14.42 10.30
C ARG A 134 -5.59 -15.66 9.50
N GLY A 135 -5.03 -15.46 8.31
CA GLY A 135 -4.81 -16.55 7.34
C GLY A 135 -3.37 -16.97 7.04
N ASP A 136 -2.33 -16.24 7.46
CA ASP A 136 -0.99 -16.47 6.88
C ASP A 136 0.00 -17.08 7.87
N LEU A 137 -0.33 -18.26 8.41
CA LEU A 137 0.63 -19.19 9.02
C LEU A 137 0.19 -20.65 8.81
N ARG A 138 -0.06 -21.05 7.55
CA ARG A 138 0.14 -22.41 7.00
C ARG A 138 -0.33 -22.44 5.55
N PRO A 139 0.32 -23.20 4.65
CA PRO A 139 -0.35 -23.60 3.41
C PRO A 139 -1.45 -24.59 3.81
N PRO A 140 -2.74 -24.33 3.54
CA PRO A 140 -3.73 -25.37 3.65
C PRO A 140 -3.57 -26.24 2.40
N ASN A 141 -3.12 -27.47 2.63
CA ASN A 141 -3.47 -28.60 1.78
C ASN A 141 -4.97 -28.53 1.47
N GLY A 142 -5.28 -28.78 0.20
CA GLY A 142 -6.59 -28.56 -0.38
C GLY A 142 -7.73 -29.24 0.37
N ASP A 143 -8.91 -28.67 0.24
CA ASP A 143 -10.06 -29.41 -0.25
C ASP A 143 -11.14 -28.47 -0.80
N THR A 144 -11.31 -28.61 -2.11
CA THR A 144 -12.55 -28.59 -2.90
C THR A 144 -13.76 -27.82 -2.36
N LYS A 145 -14.09 -26.71 -3.04
CA LYS A 145 -15.40 -26.47 -3.68
C LYS A 145 -15.49 -25.02 -4.21
N ASN A 146 -14.89 -24.81 -5.37
CA ASN A 146 -15.53 -24.04 -6.44
C ASN A 146 -15.02 -24.60 -7.77
N LEU A 147 -15.65 -25.71 -8.14
CA LEU A 147 -15.63 -26.28 -9.49
C LEU A 147 -16.30 -25.26 -10.43
N LEU A 148 -15.49 -24.42 -11.08
CA LEU A 148 -15.78 -24.01 -12.45
C LEU A 148 -14.93 -24.93 -13.34
N SER A 149 -15.63 -25.66 -14.21
CA SER A 149 -15.15 -26.72 -15.09
C SER A 149 -13.77 -26.45 -15.67
N SER A 150 -12.85 -27.38 -15.39
CA SER A 150 -11.45 -27.38 -15.80
C SER A 150 -11.23 -27.71 -17.30
N GLU A 151 -12.17 -27.35 -18.18
CA GLU A 151 -12.11 -27.71 -19.61
C GLU A 151 -12.07 -26.49 -20.55
N ASP A 152 -12.46 -25.28 -20.12
CA ASP A 152 -12.69 -24.18 -21.07
C ASP A 152 -11.53 -23.19 -21.23
N ASN A 153 -10.49 -23.28 -20.41
CA ASN A 153 -9.37 -22.32 -20.40
C ASN A 153 -8.13 -22.83 -21.16
N THR A 154 -8.35 -23.47 -22.30
CA THR A 154 -7.25 -23.77 -23.23
C THR A 154 -6.95 -22.55 -24.10
N CYS A 155 -5.71 -22.43 -24.54
CA CYS A 155 -5.33 -21.41 -25.52
C CYS A 155 -6.13 -21.58 -26.82
N LEU A 156 -6.55 -22.80 -27.18
CA LEU A 156 -7.32 -23.09 -28.40
C LEU A 156 -8.75 -22.52 -28.34
N SER A 157 -9.35 -22.40 -27.15
CA SER A 157 -10.68 -21.81 -26.94
C SER A 157 -10.64 -20.29 -26.64
N CYS A 158 -9.45 -19.67 -26.69
CA CYS A 158 -9.27 -18.26 -26.31
C CYS A 158 -9.67 -17.29 -27.43
N LYS A 159 -10.56 -16.33 -27.12
CA LYS A 159 -10.97 -15.26 -28.06
C LYS A 159 -9.82 -14.40 -28.58
N ASN A 160 -8.72 -14.30 -27.83
CA ASN A 160 -7.52 -13.53 -28.17
C ASN A 160 -6.39 -14.42 -28.72
N TYR A 161 -6.68 -15.64 -29.18
CA TYR A 161 -5.65 -16.60 -29.60
C TYR A 161 -4.71 -16.06 -30.69
N SER A 162 -5.22 -15.30 -31.66
CA SER A 162 -4.45 -14.74 -32.76
C SER A 162 -3.54 -13.57 -32.36
N THR A 163 -3.84 -12.87 -31.26
CA THR A 163 -3.14 -11.65 -30.81
C THR A 163 -2.40 -11.83 -29.47
N CYS A 164 -2.49 -13.00 -28.85
CA CYS A 164 -1.90 -13.26 -27.54
C CYS A 164 -0.39 -13.57 -27.65
N MET A 165 0.43 -12.73 -27.01
CA MET A 165 1.89 -12.89 -26.92
C MET A 165 2.34 -14.20 -26.25
N TYR A 166 1.47 -14.82 -25.44
CA TYR A 166 1.78 -16.03 -24.67
C TYR A 166 1.11 -17.30 -25.23
N ARG A 167 0.73 -17.28 -26.52
CA ARG A 167 0.09 -18.38 -27.24
C ARG A 167 0.86 -19.70 -27.05
N ARG A 168 0.15 -20.76 -26.67
CA ARG A 168 0.65 -22.15 -26.66
C ARG A 168 -0.37 -23.05 -27.32
N GLU A 169 0.05 -23.92 -28.21
CA GLU A 169 -0.85 -24.90 -28.85
C GLU A 169 -1.36 -25.89 -27.79
N GLY A 170 -2.64 -25.81 -27.44
CA GLY A 170 -3.30 -26.75 -26.52
C GLY A 170 -3.03 -26.60 -25.02
N GLY A 171 -2.29 -25.57 -24.56
CA GLY A 171 -2.00 -25.34 -23.13
C GLY A 171 -3.05 -24.48 -22.40
N ARG A 172 -2.98 -24.40 -21.06
CA ARG A 172 -3.80 -23.46 -20.25
C ARG A 172 -3.25 -22.04 -20.31
N CYS A 173 -4.13 -21.05 -20.49
CA CYS A 173 -3.77 -19.63 -20.45
C CYS A 173 -3.36 -19.20 -19.02
N GLY A 174 -2.26 -18.43 -18.87
CA GLY A 174 -1.81 -17.89 -17.57
C GLY A 174 -0.93 -18.81 -16.72
N GLY A 175 -0.53 -19.98 -17.20
CA GLY A 175 0.39 -20.87 -16.48
C GLY A 175 1.84 -20.37 -16.53
N TYR A 176 2.36 -19.88 -15.39
CA TYR A 176 3.79 -19.61 -15.21
C TYR A 176 4.62 -20.87 -15.55
N ARG A 177 5.58 -20.74 -16.47
CA ARG A 177 6.62 -21.77 -16.65
C ARG A 177 7.50 -21.71 -15.39
N LYS A 178 7.47 -22.74 -14.56
CA LYS A 178 8.61 -23.01 -13.69
C LYS A 178 9.78 -23.39 -14.60
N ALA A 179 10.86 -22.63 -14.51
CA ALA A 179 12.16 -23.03 -15.01
C ALA A 179 12.64 -24.29 -14.26
#